data_AF-A0A6G8U0J6-F1
#
_entry.id   AF-A0A6G8U0J6-F1
#
_cell.length_a   1.000
_cell.length_b   1.000
_cell.length_c   1.000
_cell.angle_alpha   90.00
_cell.angle_beta   90.00
_cell.angle_gamma   90.00
#
_symmetry.space_group_name_H-M   'P 1'
#
loop_
_entity.id
_entity.type
_entity.pdbx_description
1 polymer ?
#
loop_
_entity_poly.entity_id
_entity_poly.type
_entity_poly.pdbx_seq_one_letter_code
_entity_poly.pdbx_strand_id
1 'polypeptide(L)'
;MLTAQPENFRAEEKVMNRDEYVKRSKEHALSLLEAGRVHEAVASMITDMRGSSSFGVPREIHAIGICAAAANDAAGVRTYIEGFN
;
A
#
# COMPACT_ATOMS: atom_id res chain seq x y z
N MET A 1 -6.59 -44.66 -27.43
CA MET A 1 -5.70 -43.77 -26.67
C MET A 1 -6.18 -42.35 -26.92
N LEU A 2 -7.08 -41.83 -26.08
CA LEU A 2 -7.56 -40.45 -26.12
C LEU A 2 -6.90 -39.74 -24.94
N THR A 3 -5.98 -38.83 -25.21
CA THR A 3 -5.35 -38.01 -24.17
C THR A 3 -6.27 -36.84 -23.86
N ALA A 4 -7.01 -36.92 -22.75
CA ALA A 4 -7.66 -35.75 -22.17
C ALA A 4 -6.57 -34.81 -21.62
N GLN A 5 -6.58 -33.56 -22.06
CA GLN A 5 -5.70 -32.52 -21.51
C GLN A 5 -6.24 -32.05 -20.16
N PRO A 6 -5.38 -31.80 -19.15
CA PRO A 6 -5.83 -31.41 -17.83
C PRO A 6 -6.42 -30.00 -17.86
N GLU A 7 -7.57 -29.87 -17.19
CA GLU A 7 -8.36 -28.65 -17.14
C GLU A 7 -7.57 -27.53 -16.46
N ASN A 8 -7.60 -26.36 -17.10
CA ASN A 8 -6.99 -25.13 -16.62
C ASN A 8 -7.34 -24.89 -15.16
N PHE A 9 -6.37 -25.06 -14.27
CA PHE A 9 -6.35 -24.46 -12.93
C PHE A 9 -6.31 -22.95 -13.12
N ARG A 10 -7.47 -22.35 -13.34
CA ARG A 10 -7.66 -20.91 -13.29
C ARG A 10 -7.47 -20.56 -11.82
N ALA A 11 -6.26 -20.16 -11.46
CA ALA A 11 -6.00 -19.55 -10.17
C ALA A 11 -7.03 -18.42 -10.03
N GLU A 12 -7.99 -18.61 -9.13
CA GLU A 12 -8.90 -17.54 -8.74
C GLU A 12 -8.01 -16.41 -8.25
N GLU A 13 -7.91 -15.34 -9.04
CA GLU A 13 -7.34 -14.09 -8.60
C GLU A 13 -8.19 -13.64 -7.42
N LYS A 14 -7.74 -14.00 -6.21
CA LYS A 14 -8.41 -13.65 -4.96
C LYS A 14 -8.50 -12.14 -4.96
N VAL A 15 -9.70 -11.61 -5.23
CA VAL A 15 -9.98 -10.18 -5.14
C VAL A 15 -9.66 -9.79 -3.70
N MET A 16 -8.50 -9.18 -3.52
CA MET A 16 -8.02 -8.80 -2.21
C MET A 16 -8.94 -7.70 -1.69
N ASN A 17 -9.53 -7.92 -0.53
CA ASN A 17 -10.39 -6.90 0.08
C ASN A 17 -9.55 -5.67 0.46
N ARG A 18 -10.22 -4.52 0.57
CA ARG A 18 -9.59 -3.23 0.88
C ARG A 18 -8.67 -3.31 2.10
N ASP A 19 -9.13 -3.98 3.15
CA ASP A 19 -8.44 -4.01 4.43
C ASP A 19 -7.14 -4.82 4.36
N GLU A 20 -7.14 -5.94 3.63
CA GLU A 20 -5.94 -6.74 3.39
C GLU A 20 -4.93 -5.97 2.52
N TYR A 21 -5.41 -5.20 1.55
CA TYR A 21 -4.56 -4.32 0.74
C TYR A 21 -3.93 -3.19 1.57
N VAL A 22 -4.74 -2.46 2.33
CA VAL A 22 -4.30 -1.37 3.21
C VAL A 22 -3.30 -1.88 4.24
N LYS A 23 -3.57 -3.05 4.84
CA LYS A 23 -2.65 -3.69 5.79
C LYS A 23 -1.28 -3.96 5.16
N ARG A 24 -1.23 -4.58 3.98
CA ARG A 24 0.04 -4.88 3.29
C ARG A 24 0.79 -3.62 2.89
N SER A 25 0.07 -2.60 2.43
CA SER A 25 0.67 -1.29 2.09
C SER A 25 1.28 -0.63 3.32
N LYS A 26 0.60 -0.66 4.47
CA LYS A 26 1.11 -0.16 5.76
C LYS A 26 2.35 -0.94 6.22
N GLU A 27 2.32 -2.26 6.17
CA GLU A 27 3.46 -3.11 6.55
C GLU A 27 4.71 -2.78 5.71
N HIS A 28 4.53 -2.61 4.40
CA HIS A 28 5.61 -2.22 3.50
C HIS A 28 6.14 -0.80 3.76
N ALA A 29 5.24 0.17 3.97
CA ALA A 29 5.63 1.54 4.29
C ALA A 29 6.38 1.64 5.62
N LEU A 30 5.98 0.88 6.64
CA LEU A 30 6.65 0.82 7.93
C LEU A 30 8.07 0.23 7.80
N SER A 31 8.27 -0.82 7.00
CA SER A 31 9.60 -1.40 6.82
C SER A 31 10.57 -0.43 6.12
N LEU A 32 10.08 0.36 5.16
CA LEU A 32 10.85 1.45 4.54
C LEU A 32 11.22 2.52 5.57
N LEU A 33 10.28 2.89 6.44
CA LEU A 33 10.51 3.87 7.49
C LEU A 33 11.55 3.39 8.52
N GLU A 34 11.48 2.12 8.94
CA GLU A 34 12.45 1.48 9.84
C GLU A 34 13.86 1.46 9.24
N ALA A 35 13.97 1.35 7.91
CA ALA A 35 15.22 1.47 7.17
C ALA A 35 15.70 2.93 6.97
N GLY A 36 15.00 3.93 7.53
CA GLY A 36 15.32 5.36 7.38
C GLY A 36 14.92 5.95 6.02
N ARG A 37 14.18 5.21 5.19
CA ARG A 37 13.77 5.63 3.83
C ARG A 37 12.46 6.41 3.88
N VAL A 38 12.48 7.55 4.56
CA VAL A 38 11.30 8.37 4.91
C VAL A 38 10.45 8.75 3.69
N HIS A 39 11.08 9.25 2.62
CA HIS A 39 10.36 9.63 1.40
C HIS A 39 9.73 8.44 0.68
N GLU A 40 10.41 7.30 0.70
CA GLU A 40 9.98 6.10 0.00
C GLU A 40 8.80 5.43 0.71
N ALA A 41 8.78 5.48 2.04
CA ALA A 41 7.64 5.05 2.85
C ALA A 41 6.35 5.80 2.50
N VAL A 42 6.42 7.11 2.25
CA VAL A 42 5.25 7.91 1.85
C VAL A 42 4.88 7.65 0.39
N ALA A 43 5.86 7.57 -0.50
CA ALA A 43 5.63 7.33 -1.93
C ALA A 43 4.98 5.96 -2.20
N SER A 44 5.35 4.92 -1.47
CA SER A 44 4.74 3.58 -1.60
C SER A 44 3.25 3.63 -1.27
N MET A 45 2.86 4.21 -0.13
CA MET A 45 1.46 4.40 0.26
C MET A 45 0.67 5.17 -0.81
N ILE A 46 1.21 6.27 -1.35
CA ILE A 46 0.52 7.06 -2.39
C ILE A 46 0.33 6.24 -3.69
N THR A 47 1.35 5.48 -4.07
CA THR A 47 1.35 4.69 -5.31
C THR A 47 0.36 3.53 -5.23
N ASP A 48 0.40 2.80 -4.11
CA ASP A 48 -0.53 1.71 -3.83
C ASP A 48 -1.99 2.22 -3.89
N MET A 49 -2.25 3.35 -3.25
CA MET A 49 -3.60 3.88 -3.13
C MET A 49 -4.13 4.54 -4.42
N ARG A 50 -3.25 4.96 -5.33
CA ARG A 50 -3.63 5.41 -6.68
C ARG A 50 -3.96 4.23 -7.61
N GLY A 51 -3.33 3.08 -7.43
CA GLY A 51 -3.57 1.88 -8.23
C GLY A 51 -4.94 1.24 -7.96
N SER A 52 -5.45 1.39 -6.73
CA SER A 52 -6.78 0.92 -6.38
C SER A 52 -7.82 2.03 -6.53
N SER A 53 -8.40 2.12 -7.72
CA SER A 53 -9.49 3.05 -8.06
C SER A 53 -10.74 2.94 -7.15
N SER A 54 -10.85 1.91 -6.32
CA SER A 54 -11.95 1.68 -5.39
C SER A 54 -11.74 2.28 -3.99
N PHE A 55 -10.54 2.75 -3.63
CA PHE A 55 -10.24 3.13 -2.23
C PHE A 55 -10.30 4.63 -1.92
N GLY A 56 -10.49 5.50 -2.92
CA GLY A 56 -11.04 6.86 -2.77
C GLY A 56 -10.40 7.70 -1.65
N VAL A 57 -9.07 7.68 -1.54
CA VAL A 57 -8.37 8.32 -0.42
C VAL A 57 -8.38 9.84 -0.60
N PRO A 58 -8.81 10.62 0.41
CA PRO A 58 -8.77 12.07 0.36
C PRO A 58 -7.33 12.58 0.13
N ARG A 59 -7.16 13.52 -0.82
CA ARG A 59 -5.85 14.09 -1.18
C ARG A 59 -5.17 14.76 0.01
N GLU A 60 -5.97 15.24 0.95
CA GLU A 60 -5.58 15.92 2.17
C GLU A 60 -4.77 15.00 3.10
N ILE A 61 -5.10 13.70 3.15
CA ILE A 61 -4.36 12.73 3.97
C ILE A 61 -2.93 12.56 3.42
N HIS A 62 -2.78 12.52 2.09
CA HIS A 62 -1.46 12.43 1.47
C HIS A 62 -0.62 13.71 1.69
N ALA A 63 -1.25 14.87 1.81
CA ALA A 63 -0.52 16.12 2.09
C ALA A 63 0.21 16.06 3.44
N ILE A 64 -0.39 15.43 4.46
CA ILE A 64 0.26 15.23 5.77
C ILE A 64 1.52 14.39 5.62
N GLY A 65 1.42 13.24 4.94
CA GLY A 65 2.58 12.37 4.68
C GLY A 65 3.69 13.08 3.90
N ILE A 66 3.33 13.84 2.86
CA ILE A 66 4.29 14.60 2.05
C ILE A 66 5.02 15.65 2.88
N CYS A 67 4.30 16.42 3.70
CA CYS A 67 4.90 17.43 4.57
C CYS A 67 5.85 16.82 5.60
N ALA A 68 5.45 15.73 6.25
CA ALA A 68 6.30 15.03 7.22
C ALA A 68 7.57 14.48 6.54
N ALA A 69 7.45 13.89 5.36
CA ALA A 69 8.62 13.41 4.61
C ALA A 69 9.54 14.56 4.18
N ALA A 70 9.00 15.68 3.70
CA ALA A 70 9.80 16.86 3.35
C ALA A 70 10.59 17.43 4.53
N ALA A 71 10.06 17.29 5.76
CA ALA A 71 10.74 17.67 6.99
C ALA A 71 11.69 16.59 7.55
N ASN A 72 11.78 15.42 6.89
CA ASN A 72 12.44 14.22 7.42
C ASN A 72 11.92 13.82 8.81
N ASP A 73 10.64 14.08 9.08
CA ASP A 73 9.95 13.76 10.33
C ASP A 73 9.44 12.30 10.28
N ALA A 74 10.30 11.38 10.74
CA ALA A 74 9.96 9.97 10.79
C ALA A 74 8.75 9.67 11.69
N ALA A 75 8.56 10.43 12.78
CA ALA A 75 7.42 10.24 13.67
C ALA A 75 6.11 10.68 13.00
N GLY A 76 6.11 11.83 12.33
CA GLY A 76 4.99 12.31 11.53
C GLY A 76 4.63 11.35 10.39
N VAL A 77 5.64 10.79 9.69
CA VAL A 77 5.41 9.76 8.66
C VAL A 77 4.80 8.50 9.25
N ARG A 78 5.25 8.06 10.44
CA ARG A 78 4.64 6.92 11.13
C ARG A 78 3.17 7.17 11.44
N THR A 79 2.82 8.33 11.98
CA THR A 79 1.43 8.71 12.27
C THR A 79 0.57 8.74 11.01
N TYR A 80 1.10 9.25 9.90
CA TYR A 80 0.42 9.20 8.59
C TYR A 80 0.13 7.76 8.15
N ILE A 81 1.09 6.84 8.24
CA ILE A 81 0.93 5.44 7.85
C ILE A 81 -0.09 4.74 8.76
N GLU A 82 0.07 4.87 10.08
CA GLU A 82 -0.78 4.20 11.07
C GLU A 82 -2.23 4.71 11.03
N GLY A 83 -2.43 6.01 10.77
CA GLY A 83 -3.74 6.64 10.64
C GLY A 83 -4.50 6.30 9.35
N PHE A 84 -3.86 5.59 8.42
CA PHE A 84 -4.47 5.18 7.17
C PHE A 84 -5.42 3.98 7.39
N ASN A 85 -6.70 4.15 7.01
CA ASN A 85 -7.76 3.14 7.14
C ASN A 85 -8.51 2.93 5.83
#